data_AF-A0A4U3AMY1-F1
#
_entry.id   AF-A0A4U3AMY1-F1
#
_cell.length_a   1.000
_cell.length_b   1.000
_cell.length_c   1.000
_cell.angle_alpha   90.00
_cell.angle_beta   90.00
_cell.angle_gamma   90.00
#
_symmetry.space_group_name_H-M   'P 1'
#
loop_
_entity.id
_entity.type
_entity.pdbx_description
1 polymer ?
#
loop_
_entity_poly.entity_id
_entity_poly.type
_entity_poly.pdbx_seq_one_letter_code
_entity_poly.pdbx_strand_id
1 'polypeptide(L)'
;MKKKIIITIVTLFIITVALFGTYKLINARSFQLFGDLTNRVETNEKVIALTFDDGPTNNVKQILPLLDTYNAKATFFLIGNELEKNLSLGE
;
A
#
# COMPACT_ATOMS: atom_id res chain seq x y z
N MET A 1 14.26 -36.38 -30.97
CA MET A 1 14.84 -36.02 -29.65
C MET A 1 15.09 -34.52 -29.52
N LYS A 2 15.86 -33.88 -30.42
CA LYS A 2 16.14 -32.42 -30.39
C LYS A 2 14.90 -31.51 -30.34
N LYS A 3 13.86 -31.79 -31.14
CA LYS A 3 12.59 -31.02 -31.11
C LYS A 3 11.89 -31.05 -29.75
N LYS A 4 11.86 -32.22 -29.08
CA LYS A 4 11.24 -32.36 -27.75
C LYS A 4 12.02 -31.55 -26.70
N ILE A 5 13.36 -31.58 -26.77
CA ILE A 5 14.24 -30.79 -25.89
C ILE A 5 13.99 -29.29 -26.07
N ILE A 6 13.92 -28.81 -27.31
CA ILE A 6 13.64 -27.39 -27.62
C ILE A 6 12.29 -26.97 -27.04
N ILE A 7 11.24 -27.79 -27.26
CA ILE A 7 9.91 -27.51 -26.71
C ILE A 7 9.97 -27.42 -25.18
N THR A 8 10.62 -28.37 -24.51
CA THR A 8 10.75 -28.35 -23.04
C THR A 8 11.46 -27.10 -22.54
N ILE A 9 12.57 -26.69 -23.16
CA ILE A 9 13.32 -25.49 -22.77
C ILE A 9 12.46 -24.23 -22.96
N VAL A 10 11.77 -24.11 -24.09
CA VAL A 10 10.88 -22.98 -24.37
C VAL A 10 9.74 -22.93 -23.37
N THR A 11 9.11 -24.08 -23.06
CA THR A 11 8.05 -24.15 -22.05
C THR A 11 8.56 -23.73 -20.68
N LEU A 12 9.73 -24.23 -20.24
CA LEU A 12 10.32 -23.86 -18.96
C LEU A 12 10.63 -22.36 -18.91
N PHE A 13 11.19 -21.81 -19.98
CA PHE A 13 11.49 -20.38 -20.08
C PHE A 13 10.22 -19.53 -19.98
N ILE A 14 9.14 -19.90 -20.68
CA ILE A 14 7.85 -19.20 -20.60
C ILE A 14 7.30 -19.25 -19.18
N ILE A 15 7.35 -20.42 -18.52
CA ILE A 15 6.91 -20.58 -17.13
C ILE A 15 7.72 -19.68 -16.20
N THR A 16 9.05 -19.65 -16.35
CA THR A 16 9.92 -18.80 -15.53
C THR A 16 9.61 -17.31 -15.74
N VAL A 17 9.43 -16.87 -16.98
CA VAL A 17 9.06 -15.48 -17.30
C VAL A 17 7.69 -15.14 -16.71
N ALA A 18 6.72 -16.04 -16.81
CA ALA A 18 5.39 -15.85 -16.25
C ALA A 18 5.43 -15.74 -14.72
N LEU A 19 6.14 -16.64 -14.04
CA LEU A 19 6.32 -16.62 -12.58
C LEU A 19 7.03 -15.35 -12.12
N PHE A 20 8.05 -14.90 -12.85
CA PHE A 20 8.73 -13.65 -12.55
C PHE A 20 7.82 -12.44 -12.74
N GLY A 21 7.04 -12.41 -13.83
CA GLY A 21 6.07 -11.37 -14.11
C GLY A 21 4.97 -11.27 -13.05
N THR A 22 4.41 -12.40 -12.62
CA THR A 22 3.39 -12.44 -11.56
C THR A 22 3.98 -12.07 -10.21
N TYR A 23 5.20 -12.48 -9.90
CA TYR A 23 5.90 -12.04 -8.69
C TYR A 23 6.10 -10.51 -8.68
N LYS A 24 6.52 -9.92 -9.80
CA LYS A 24 6.62 -8.46 -9.94
C LYS A 24 5.27 -7.77 -9.77
N LEU A 25 4.22 -8.34 -10.34
CA LEU A 25 2.86 -7.80 -10.28
C LEU A 25 2.30 -7.83 -8.85
N ILE A 26 2.45 -8.95 -8.12
CA ILE A 26 2.00 -9.11 -6.73
C ILE A 26 2.68 -8.09 -5.79
N ASN A 27 3.92 -7.72 -6.08
CA ASN A 27 4.68 -6.76 -5.27
C ASN A 27 4.59 -5.31 -5.79
N ALA A 28 3.80 -5.03 -6.83
CA ALA A 28 3.62 -3.68 -7.35
C ALA A 28 2.77 -2.86 -6.37
N ARG A 29 3.30 -1.72 -5.91
CA ARG A 29 2.60 -0.80 -4.98
C ARG A 29 1.74 0.25 -5.67
N SER A 30 1.86 0.32 -7.00
CA SER A 30 1.27 1.38 -7.83
C SER A 30 0.31 0.83 -8.89
N PHE A 31 -0.02 -0.45 -8.82
CA PHE A 31 -0.86 -1.11 -9.80
C PHE A 31 -1.77 -2.12 -9.11
N GLN A 32 -3.03 -2.18 -9.53
CA GLN A 32 -4.01 -3.16 -9.09
C GLN A 32 -4.78 -3.67 -10.31
N LEU A 33 -5.06 -4.98 -10.36
CA LEU A 33 -5.78 -5.59 -11.49
C LEU A 33 -7.28 -5.26 -11.52
N PHE A 34 -7.86 -5.04 -10.34
CA PHE A 34 -9.30 -4.84 -10.18
C PHE A 34 -9.56 -3.64 -9.27
N GLY A 35 -10.47 -2.74 -9.66
CA GLY A 35 -10.75 -1.52 -8.91
C GLY A 35 -9.69 -0.44 -9.06
N ASP A 36 -9.92 0.70 -8.44
CA ASP A 36 -9.02 1.86 -8.52
C ASP A 36 -8.01 1.87 -7.37
N LEU A 37 -6.79 2.31 -7.69
CA LEU A 37 -5.72 2.50 -6.71
C LEU A 37 -5.25 3.95 -6.75
N THR A 38 -5.58 4.72 -5.72
CA THR A 38 -5.05 6.08 -5.54
C THR A 38 -3.78 6.02 -4.73
N ASN A 39 -2.62 5.93 -5.40
CA ASN A 39 -1.32 5.97 -4.75
C ASN A 39 -0.65 7.36 -4.81
N ARG A 40 -1.19 8.27 -5.64
CA ARG A 40 -0.76 9.66 -5.80
C ARG A 40 -1.90 10.46 -6.42
N VAL A 41 -1.93 11.77 -6.14
CA VAL A 41 -2.77 12.74 -6.85
C VAL A 41 -1.85 13.65 -7.67
N GLU A 42 -2.16 13.83 -8.95
CA GLU A 42 -1.43 14.75 -9.80
C GLU A 42 -1.81 16.20 -9.46
N THR A 43 -0.80 17.00 -9.11
CA THR A 43 -0.95 18.41 -8.76
C THR A 43 0.33 19.16 -9.10
N ASN A 44 0.20 20.46 -9.37
CA ASN A 44 1.33 21.37 -9.59
C ASN A 44 1.89 21.91 -8.26
N GLU A 45 1.21 21.66 -7.14
CA GLU A 45 1.64 22.09 -5.82
C GLU A 45 2.63 21.10 -5.20
N LYS A 46 3.62 21.62 -4.47
CA LYS A 46 4.60 20.80 -3.74
C LYS A 46 4.02 20.35 -2.41
N VAL A 47 3.12 19.37 -2.47
CA VAL A 47 2.39 18.84 -1.30
C VAL A 47 2.59 17.33 -1.15
N ILE A 48 2.43 16.85 0.08
CA ILE A 48 2.38 15.43 0.42
C ILE A 48 1.13 15.18 1.28
N ALA A 49 0.60 13.95 1.24
CA ALA A 49 -0.44 13.50 2.14
C ALA A 49 0.18 12.63 3.24
N LEU A 50 -0.04 13.00 4.50
CA LEU A 50 0.34 12.17 5.65
C LEU A 50 -0.85 11.29 6.03
N THR A 51 -0.62 9.98 6.13
CA THR A 51 -1.64 9.02 6.55
C THR A 51 -1.09 8.11 7.64
N PHE A 52 -1.96 7.70 8.57
CA PHE A 52 -1.65 6.76 9.64
C PHE A 52 -2.69 5.65 9.63
N ASP A 53 -2.25 4.41 9.46
CA ASP A 53 -3.12 3.23 9.42
C ASP A 53 -3.18 2.53 10.79
N ASP A 54 -4.12 1.60 10.94
CA ASP A 54 -4.28 0.73 12.10
C ASP A 54 -4.51 1.46 13.44
N GLY A 55 -5.14 2.64 13.40
CA GLY A 55 -5.56 3.37 14.60
C GLY A 55 -6.87 2.84 15.21
N PRO A 56 -7.28 3.34 16.40
CA PRO A 56 -6.54 4.30 17.22
C PRO A 56 -5.43 3.62 18.05
N THR A 57 -4.31 4.31 18.23
CA THR A 57 -3.20 3.87 19.07
C THR A 57 -2.78 4.96 20.05
N ASN A 58 -2.14 4.60 21.15
CA ASN A 58 -1.65 5.58 22.14
C ASN A 58 -0.64 6.60 21.58
N ASN A 59 -0.03 6.31 20.43
CA ASN A 59 0.92 7.22 19.77
C ASN A 59 0.24 8.53 19.32
N VAL A 60 -1.08 8.53 19.13
CA VAL A 60 -1.86 9.73 18.75
C VAL A 60 -1.64 10.90 19.71
N LYS A 61 -1.39 10.61 21.00
CA LYS A 61 -1.11 11.60 22.05
C LYS A 61 0.17 12.41 21.80
N GLN A 62 1.11 11.85 21.03
CA GLN A 62 2.34 12.55 20.63
C GLN A 62 2.23 13.10 19.20
N ILE A 63 1.52 12.41 18.32
CA ILE A 63 1.37 12.80 16.91
C ILE A 63 0.52 14.07 16.77
N LEU A 64 -0.64 14.16 17.45
CA LEU A 64 -1.54 15.31 17.30
C LEU A 64 -0.88 16.64 17.74
N PRO A 65 -0.20 16.74 18.90
CA PRO A 65 0.49 17.98 19.27
C PRO A 65 1.59 18.39 18.27
N LEU A 66 2.28 17.40 17.66
CA LEU A 66 3.27 17.69 16.62
C LEU A 66 2.61 18.22 15.35
N LEU A 67 1.54 17.59 14.88
CA LEU A 67 0.79 18.07 13.72
C LEU A 67 0.31 19.51 13.95
N ASP A 68 -0.22 19.82 15.14
CA ASP A 68 -0.65 21.17 15.51
C ASP A 68 0.52 22.17 15.54
N THR A 69 1.65 21.80 16.13
CA THR A 69 2.87 22.63 16.17
C THR A 69 3.34 23.05 14.77
N TYR A 70 3.23 22.15 13.79
CA TYR A 70 3.61 22.42 12.41
C TYR A 70 2.45 22.92 11.53
N ASN A 71 1.26 23.14 12.12
CA ASN A 71 0.02 23.44 11.39
C ASN A 71 -0.22 22.48 10.20
N ALA A 72 0.09 21.21 10.41
CA ALA A 72 -0.01 20.14 9.43
C ALA A 72 -1.29 19.34 9.63
N LYS A 73 -1.78 18.73 8.55
CA LYS A 73 -2.94 17.83 8.57
C LYS A 73 -2.53 16.41 8.16
N ALA A 74 -3.22 15.42 8.71
CA ALA A 74 -3.05 14.03 8.35
C ALA A 74 -4.40 13.30 8.36
N THR A 75 -4.48 12.17 7.65
CA THR A 75 -5.63 11.26 7.68
C THR A 75 -5.31 10.05 8.54
N PHE A 76 -6.21 9.70 9.46
CA PHE A 76 -6.09 8.51 10.29
C PHE A 76 -7.12 7.48 9.84
N PHE A 77 -6.66 6.29 9.43
CA PHE A 77 -7.52 5.16 9.12
C PHE A 77 -7.66 4.31 10.39
N LEU A 78 -8.89 4.26 10.91
CA LEU A 78 -9.22 3.61 12.17
C LEU A 78 -9.85 2.24 11.93
N ILE A 79 -9.45 1.26 12.73
CA ILE A 79 -10.09 -0.06 12.81
C ILE A 79 -11.28 0.06 13.75
N GLY A 80 -12.50 -0.13 13.23
CA GLY A 80 -13.74 0.06 13.99
C GLY A 80 -13.77 -0.67 15.35
N ASN A 81 -13.36 -1.94 15.36
CA ASN A 81 -13.32 -2.74 16.60
C ASN A 81 -12.30 -2.22 17.63
N GLU A 82 -11.19 -1.64 17.20
CA GLU A 82 -10.21 -1.04 18.13
C GLU A 82 -10.66 0.34 18.59
N LEU A 83 -11.38 1.08 17.73
CA LEU A 83 -12.02 2.33 18.09
C LEU A 83 -13.10 2.15 19.16
N GLU A 84 -13.97 1.14 19.02
CA GLU A 84 -15.02 0.85 20.01
C GLU A 84 -14.43 0.59 21.41
N LYS A 85 -13.29 -0.11 21.50
CA LYS A 85 -12.60 -0.38 22.77
C LYS A 85 -11.85 0.83 23.32
N ASN A 86 -11.46 1.77 22.46
CA ASN A 86 -10.58 2.88 22.78
C ASN A 86 -11.18 4.22 22.34
N LEU A 87 -12.49 4.44 22.57
CA LEU A 87 -13.23 5.57 22.02
C LEU A 87 -12.57 6.93 22.30
N SER A 88 -12.03 7.11 23.51
CA SER A 88 -11.31 8.32 23.93
C SER A 88 -10.05 8.66 23.11
N LEU A 89 -9.53 7.72 22.30
CA LEU A 89 -8.40 7.96 21.40
C LEU A 89 -8.83 8.34 19.97
N GLY A 90 -10.11 8.19 19.63
CA GLY A 90 -10.66 8.56 18.32
C GLY A 90 -11.58 9.78 18.36
N GLU A 91 -11.83 10.35 19.55
CA GLU A 91 -12.40 11.69 19.75
C GLU A 91 -11.31 12.76 19.57
#